data_AF-A0A2V5VPU6-F1
#
_entry.id   AF-A0A2V5VPU6-F1
#
_cell.length_a   1.000
_cell.length_b   1.000
_cell.length_c   1.000
_cell.angle_alpha   90.00
_cell.angle_beta   90.00
_cell.angle_gamma   90.00
#
_symmetry.space_group_name_H-M   'P 1'
#
loop_
_entity.id
_entity.type
_entity.pdbx_description
1 polymer ?
#
loop_
_entity_poly.entity_id
_entity_poly.type
_entity_poly.pdbx_seq_one_letter_code
_entity_poly.pdbx_strand_id
1 'polypeptide(L)'
;MKPFSNKSWPLRGSASFPLTLTLSLREREQLSTGSGKRTVAVAIAALPPLGMQISRAAARVCIVLARRMILAPTLGLETTPEPRSSRREEAHDSKSEIDESLLTSAATVQGSDSRTIRSGSSLPKREGTARGFHRKRLRTLARHGGILPLFISSLMLFINPALHAQSNADADPLPALVQVLHESSDTQMQLDILRGLSAAFKGRRQVPMPKGWGPVETKLSQSPNAEVRTLTQSLSLTFGSAKALAALRKILADPGANLNARRTALDSLLGAKDSGLTEILLGLLKDPDLRGAAIRGLAAYDDPKTSAAMLGVYGSFDGSEKRDVLNTLASRVAFAKPMLAAVSEGKIPRNALTAEIVRQLRNLKNPDIDADLQKVYGTIRESSADKKKEIERYKQIYRAGGSQPGDAPRGRAVFARICQQCHALFDVGGKVGPDLTGSNRADLDYILQNIIDPNAVIPNEYRASTIETKDGRSITGIVKQQDDKSVTVVTQNETLVLPRNEIESVQQSELSMMPEALLAPLQDQEVRDLLYYLSRPGQVPLPAEKAGN
;
A
#
# COMPACT_ATOMS: atom_id res chain seq x y z
N MET A 1 -45.41 -36.15 12.30
CA MET A 1 -46.49 -35.18 12.56
C MET A 1 -45.94 -33.76 12.37
N LYS A 2 -46.66 -32.95 11.59
CA LYS A 2 -46.41 -31.57 11.12
C LYS A 2 -46.52 -30.50 12.27
N PRO A 3 -46.45 -29.16 12.03
CA PRO A 3 -45.45 -28.30 11.33
C PRO A 3 -45.30 -26.89 12.00
N PHE A 4 -44.80 -25.88 11.25
CA PHE A 4 -44.86 -24.38 11.38
C PHE A 4 -43.46 -23.72 11.58
N SER A 5 -43.09 -22.58 10.97
CA SER A 5 -43.73 -21.64 10.04
C SER A 5 -42.68 -20.78 9.35
N ASN A 6 -42.97 -20.42 8.09
CA ASN A 6 -42.44 -19.31 7.31
C ASN A 6 -42.55 -17.95 8.04
N LYS A 7 -41.55 -17.06 7.89
CA LYS A 7 -41.73 -15.59 7.84
C LYS A 7 -40.60 -14.93 7.02
N SER A 8 -41.01 -14.05 6.13
CA SER A 8 -40.21 -13.31 5.14
C SER A 8 -40.19 -11.79 5.41
N TRP A 9 -38.99 -11.20 5.26
CA TRP A 9 -38.64 -9.82 4.82
C TRP A 9 -38.87 -8.62 5.79
N PRO A 10 -38.14 -7.47 5.67
CA PRO A 10 -37.47 -6.92 4.47
C PRO A 10 -36.06 -6.28 4.63
N LEU A 11 -35.51 -5.89 3.48
CA LEU A 11 -34.30 -5.09 3.23
C LEU A 11 -34.46 -3.59 3.58
N ARG A 12 -33.42 -2.97 4.15
CA ARG A 12 -32.79 -1.66 3.81
C ARG A 12 -32.06 -1.07 5.02
N GLY A 13 -30.86 -0.53 4.80
CA GLY A 13 -30.16 0.26 5.83
C GLY A 13 -28.69 0.51 5.52
N SER A 14 -28.40 1.17 4.40
CA SER A 14 -27.10 1.74 4.05
C SER A 14 -26.72 2.88 5.00
N ALA A 15 -25.54 2.84 5.61
CA ALA A 15 -24.92 4.00 6.23
C ALA A 15 -23.42 4.03 5.91
N SER A 16 -23.07 4.98 5.04
CA SER A 16 -21.71 5.36 4.66
C SER A 16 -21.15 6.37 5.67
N PHE A 17 -19.88 6.24 6.05
CA PHE A 17 -19.06 7.37 6.52
C PHE A 17 -17.68 7.35 5.84
N PRO A 18 -17.08 8.52 5.55
CA PRO A 18 -16.03 8.68 4.56
C PRO A 18 -14.62 8.51 5.15
N LEU A 19 -13.73 7.90 4.39
CA LEU A 19 -12.29 7.95 4.59
C LEU A 19 -11.70 9.14 3.82
N THR A 20 -11.06 10.04 4.55
CA THR A 20 -10.22 11.12 4.03
C THR A 20 -8.88 10.53 3.61
N LEU A 21 -8.52 10.73 2.34
CA LEU A 21 -7.25 10.36 1.73
C LEU A 21 -6.28 11.55 1.84
N THR A 22 -5.16 11.38 2.53
CA THR A 22 -3.99 12.26 2.41
C THR A 22 -2.96 11.57 1.51
N LEU A 23 -2.75 12.16 0.33
CA LEU A 23 -1.64 11.88 -0.57
C LEU A 23 -0.34 12.42 0.04
N SER A 24 0.71 11.60 0.08
CA SER A 24 2.08 12.06 0.24
C SER A 24 2.92 11.56 -0.93
N LEU A 25 3.41 12.52 -1.72
CA LEU A 25 4.45 12.37 -2.73
C LEU A 25 5.81 12.15 -2.05
N ARG A 26 6.56 11.11 -2.43
CA ARG A 26 8.04 11.16 -2.47
C ARG A 26 8.66 9.95 -3.16
N GLU A 27 9.17 10.19 -4.36
CA GLU A 27 10.20 9.44 -5.09
C GLU A 27 10.78 10.51 -6.06
N ARG A 28 12.06 10.78 -6.27
CA ARG A 28 13.35 10.09 -6.07
C ARG A 28 14.44 11.16 -6.00
N GLU A 29 15.56 10.87 -5.34
CA GLU A 29 16.91 11.14 -5.86
C GLU A 29 17.96 10.50 -4.93
N GLN A 30 18.72 9.55 -5.46
CA GLN A 30 20.16 9.37 -5.24
C GLN A 30 20.60 8.05 -5.89
N LEU A 31 21.29 8.14 -7.03
CA LEU A 31 22.32 7.17 -7.37
C LEU A 31 23.58 7.90 -7.82
N SER A 32 24.63 7.49 -7.12
CA SER A 32 26.03 7.88 -7.18
C SER A 32 26.63 7.82 -8.58
N THR A 33 27.43 8.86 -8.81
CA THR A 33 28.65 8.94 -9.61
C THR A 33 29.42 7.62 -9.76
N GLY A 34 29.81 7.32 -11.01
CA GLY A 34 30.84 6.35 -11.38
C GLY A 34 31.70 6.94 -12.49
N SER A 35 32.92 7.33 -12.14
CA SER A 35 33.94 7.93 -12.99
C SER A 35 34.45 6.92 -14.04
N GLY A 36 34.52 7.36 -15.30
CA GLY A 36 35.15 6.63 -16.39
C GLY A 36 35.61 7.60 -17.48
N LYS A 37 36.81 8.18 -17.30
CA LYS A 37 37.49 9.00 -18.30
C LYS A 37 37.77 8.15 -19.55
N ARG A 38 37.16 8.49 -20.68
CA ARG A 38 37.74 8.28 -22.03
C ARG A 38 37.38 9.46 -22.92
N THR A 39 38.40 10.21 -23.27
CA THR A 39 38.40 11.26 -24.29
C THR A 39 38.44 10.61 -25.66
N VAL A 40 37.42 10.79 -26.52
CA VAL A 40 37.58 10.66 -27.98
C VAL A 40 36.64 11.65 -28.69
N ALA A 41 37.30 12.53 -29.45
CA ALA A 41 36.94 13.26 -30.66
C ALA A 41 35.46 13.52 -31.04
N VAL A 42 35.20 14.82 -31.18
CA VAL A 42 34.35 15.54 -32.14
C VAL A 42 34.05 14.78 -33.44
N ALA A 43 32.76 14.68 -33.79
CA ALA A 43 32.30 14.61 -35.17
C ALA A 43 31.00 15.43 -35.30
N ILE A 44 31.15 16.60 -35.94
CA ILE A 44 30.09 17.48 -36.40
C ILE A 44 29.55 16.89 -37.71
N ALA A 45 28.26 16.61 -37.80
CA ALA A 45 27.59 16.39 -39.07
C ALA A 45 26.20 17.06 -39.06
N ALA A 46 26.01 17.87 -40.10
CA ALA A 46 25.00 18.89 -40.23
C ALA A 46 23.62 18.35 -40.66
N LEU A 47 22.57 19.02 -40.16
CA LEU A 47 21.21 19.02 -40.72
C LEU A 47 21.05 20.27 -41.61
N PRO A 48 20.38 20.19 -42.77
CA PRO A 48 20.02 21.38 -43.54
C PRO A 48 18.70 22.02 -43.05
N PRO A 49 18.49 23.32 -43.31
CA PRO A 49 17.50 24.15 -42.62
C PRO A 49 16.23 24.43 -43.47
N LEU A 50 15.13 24.82 -42.81
CA LEU A 50 13.99 25.65 -43.28
C LEU A 50 12.85 25.45 -42.25
N GLY A 51 12.15 26.42 -41.67
CA GLY A 51 12.10 27.88 -41.79
C GLY A 51 10.88 28.39 -41.00
N MET A 52 10.88 29.69 -40.70
CA MET A 52 9.78 30.54 -40.19
C MET A 52 9.55 30.71 -38.66
N GLN A 53 10.12 31.83 -38.19
CA GLN A 53 9.48 32.99 -37.55
C GLN A 53 8.71 32.79 -36.23
N ILE A 54 9.33 33.25 -35.13
CA ILE A 54 8.62 33.89 -34.02
C ILE A 54 9.29 35.22 -33.67
N SER A 55 8.43 36.21 -33.44
CA SER A 55 8.65 37.65 -33.43
C SER A 55 9.44 38.17 -32.22
N ARG A 56 10.12 39.30 -32.45
CA ARG A 56 10.87 40.11 -31.47
C ARG A 56 9.91 40.76 -30.46
N ALA A 57 9.55 40.07 -29.38
CA ALA A 57 8.83 40.69 -28.26
C ALA A 57 9.07 40.06 -26.87
N ALA A 58 10.01 39.12 -26.71
CA ALA A 58 10.24 38.42 -25.43
C ALA A 58 11.71 38.37 -24.97
N ALA A 59 12.51 39.38 -25.32
CA ALA A 59 13.95 39.45 -24.96
C ALA A 59 14.36 40.75 -24.25
N ARG A 60 13.46 41.34 -23.45
CA ARG A 60 13.75 42.55 -22.65
C ARG A 60 13.05 42.51 -21.28
N VAL A 61 13.33 41.52 -20.43
CA VAL A 61 13.08 41.62 -18.97
C VAL A 61 14.15 40.94 -18.08
N CYS A 62 14.99 40.00 -18.55
CA CYS A 62 15.91 39.28 -17.65
C CYS A 62 17.39 39.73 -17.65
N ILE A 63 17.69 41.03 -17.85
CA ILE A 63 19.04 41.58 -17.64
C ILE A 63 18.96 42.83 -16.75
N VAL A 64 18.43 42.66 -15.53
CA VAL A 64 18.68 43.56 -14.38
C VAL A 64 18.50 42.71 -13.12
N LEU A 65 19.60 42.14 -12.59
CA LEU A 65 19.83 41.78 -11.17
C LEU A 65 21.09 40.90 -11.04
N ALA A 66 22.23 41.38 -11.52
CA ALA A 66 23.53 40.81 -11.20
C ALA A 66 24.63 41.88 -11.34
N ARG A 67 24.72 42.80 -10.37
CA ARG A 67 25.93 43.57 -10.02
C ARG A 67 25.61 44.66 -8.99
N ARG A 68 25.93 44.40 -7.71
CA ARG A 68 26.56 45.35 -6.77
C ARG A 68 26.62 44.71 -5.38
N MET A 69 27.80 44.19 -5.02
CA MET A 69 28.46 44.51 -3.75
C MET A 69 29.85 43.84 -3.76
N ILE A 70 30.87 44.69 -3.83
CA ILE A 70 32.28 44.39 -3.59
C ILE A 70 32.60 45.12 -2.28
N LEU A 71 33.22 44.42 -1.31
CA LEU A 71 34.49 44.83 -0.69
C LEU A 71 35.03 43.68 0.18
N ALA A 72 36.26 43.28 -0.08
CA ALA A 72 37.13 42.45 0.76
C ALA A 72 37.90 43.36 1.77
N PRO A 73 38.73 42.88 2.74
CA PRO A 73 39.95 42.12 2.42
C PRO A 73 40.47 41.07 3.47
N THR A 74 41.16 40.06 2.91
CA THR A 74 42.45 39.42 3.30
C THR A 74 42.79 38.91 4.72
N LEU A 75 43.26 37.66 4.76
CA LEU A 75 44.46 37.06 5.45
C LEU A 75 44.16 35.54 5.62
N GLY A 76 44.97 34.53 5.33
CA GLY A 76 46.35 34.35 4.89
C GLY A 76 46.78 32.92 5.31
N LEU A 77 47.55 32.22 4.45
CA LEU A 77 48.50 31.12 4.74
C LEU A 77 47.93 29.72 5.10
N GLU A 78 48.12 28.68 4.25
CA GLU A 78 49.24 27.68 4.27
C GLU A 78 49.14 26.73 5.48
N THR A 79 49.17 25.38 5.45
CA THR A 79 49.86 24.34 4.66
C THR A 79 49.28 22.95 5.04
N THR A 80 49.38 21.95 4.16
CA THR A 80 49.34 20.48 4.43
C THR A 80 50.71 20.02 5.01
N PRO A 81 50.91 18.84 5.67
CA PRO A 81 50.41 17.51 5.25
C PRO A 81 50.18 16.42 6.35
N GLU A 82 49.62 15.28 5.89
CA GLU A 82 49.62 13.92 6.47
C GLU A 82 51.06 13.30 6.56
N PRO A 83 51.35 12.02 6.97
CA PRO A 83 50.54 10.89 7.48
C PRO A 83 51.21 10.00 8.60
N ARG A 84 50.61 8.82 8.87
CA ARG A 84 51.13 7.53 9.46
C ARG A 84 50.50 7.16 10.82
N SER A 85 49.77 6.05 10.99
CA SER A 85 50.03 4.59 10.83
C SER A 85 50.86 3.95 11.96
N SER A 86 50.21 3.18 12.84
CA SER A 86 50.64 1.94 13.53
C SER A 86 49.58 1.65 14.62
N ARG A 87 48.88 0.51 14.67
CA ARG A 87 49.25 -0.90 14.90
C ARG A 87 49.69 -1.19 16.34
N ARG A 88 48.81 -1.95 17.05
CA ARG A 88 48.99 -2.93 18.16
C ARG A 88 49.77 -2.55 19.43
N GLU A 89 49.15 -2.78 20.58
CA GLU A 89 49.46 -3.81 21.62
C GLU A 89 48.47 -3.59 22.78
N GLU A 90 47.55 -4.50 23.10
CA GLU A 90 47.68 -5.71 23.95
C GLU A 90 48.30 -5.49 25.34
N ALA A 91 47.40 -5.53 26.35
CA ALA A 91 47.43 -6.40 27.52
C ALA A 91 47.78 -5.85 28.93
N HIS A 92 47.00 -6.40 29.89
CA HIS A 92 47.15 -6.53 31.35
C HIS A 92 46.97 -5.28 32.23
N ASP A 93 45.95 -5.20 33.09
CA ASP A 93 45.57 -5.99 34.30
C ASP A 93 46.17 -5.39 35.59
N SER A 94 45.38 -5.51 36.66
CA SER A 94 45.64 -5.30 38.10
C SER A 94 45.32 -3.93 38.75
N LYS A 95 44.13 -3.92 39.37
CA LYS A 95 43.83 -3.78 40.83
C LYS A 95 44.31 -2.57 41.66
N SER A 96 43.32 -2.08 42.43
CA SER A 96 43.36 -1.52 43.81
C SER A 96 44.16 -0.23 44.00
N GLU A 97 43.79 0.76 44.82
CA GLU A 97 43.11 0.77 46.12
C GLU A 97 42.86 2.26 46.50
N ILE A 98 41.76 2.53 47.23
CA ILE A 98 41.55 3.52 48.32
C ILE A 98 42.22 4.91 48.22
N ASP A 99 41.46 6.03 48.30
CA ASP A 99 41.40 6.85 49.53
C ASP A 99 40.35 7.98 49.54
N GLU A 100 40.05 8.37 50.78
CA GLU A 100 38.97 9.18 51.32
C GLU A 100 39.23 10.71 51.37
N SER A 101 38.19 11.44 51.84
CA SER A 101 38.21 12.77 52.48
C SER A 101 38.15 14.01 51.56
N LEU A 102 37.05 14.77 51.52
CA LEU A 102 36.50 15.76 52.49
C LEU A 102 36.99 17.20 52.24
N LEU A 103 36.03 18.14 52.22
CA LEU A 103 35.99 19.46 52.91
C LEU A 103 34.99 20.39 52.17
N THR A 104 33.80 20.64 52.75
CA THR A 104 33.36 21.85 53.51
C THR A 104 33.17 23.12 52.65
N SER A 105 32.17 24.00 52.80
CA SER A 105 31.25 24.40 53.89
C SER A 105 30.12 25.27 53.26
N ALA A 106 28.84 25.16 53.67
CA ALA A 106 28.14 25.95 54.72
C ALA A 106 27.78 27.40 54.27
N ALA A 107 26.68 28.09 54.61
CA ALA A 107 25.55 27.91 55.53
C ALA A 107 24.50 29.06 55.27
N THR A 108 23.17 28.89 55.43
CA THR A 108 22.28 29.46 56.51
C THR A 108 21.14 30.30 55.83
N VAL A 109 19.82 29.97 55.87
CA VAL A 109 18.79 29.97 56.96
C VAL A 109 18.37 31.43 57.32
N GLN A 110 17.11 31.91 57.49
CA GLN A 110 15.80 31.42 57.99
C GLN A 110 14.66 32.41 57.56
N GLY A 111 13.44 31.97 57.23
CA GLY A 111 12.22 31.97 58.11
C GLY A 111 11.09 32.80 57.43
N SER A 112 9.78 32.60 57.57
CA SER A 112 8.92 31.71 58.37
C SER A 112 7.46 31.72 57.83
N ASP A 113 6.78 30.57 57.99
CA ASP A 113 5.34 30.23 58.10
C ASP A 113 4.17 31.11 57.61
N SER A 114 3.21 30.49 56.88
CA SER A 114 1.87 30.07 57.41
C SER A 114 0.74 30.03 56.36
N ARG A 115 -0.11 28.99 56.46
CA ARG A 115 -1.59 28.93 56.22
C ARG A 115 -2.18 28.43 54.86
N THR A 116 -2.28 27.10 54.77
CA THR A 116 -3.46 26.20 54.63
C THR A 116 -4.81 26.58 53.94
N ILE A 117 -5.36 25.55 53.23
CA ILE A 117 -6.79 25.17 52.92
C ILE A 117 -7.50 25.84 51.72
N ARG A 118 -8.39 25.25 50.90
CA ARG A 118 -8.82 23.90 50.43
C ARG A 118 -10.14 24.12 49.63
N SER A 119 -10.33 23.37 48.54
CA SER A 119 -11.59 22.78 47.97
C SER A 119 -12.90 23.56 47.72
N GLY A 120 -13.49 23.24 46.54
CA GLY A 120 -14.93 22.92 46.32
C GLY A 120 -15.88 24.10 46.10
N SER A 121 -17.02 24.03 45.42
CA SER A 121 -17.70 23.07 44.54
C SER A 121 -19.04 23.69 44.10
N SER A 122 -19.65 23.10 43.07
CA SER A 122 -21.09 23.10 42.68
C SER A 122 -21.78 24.31 42.00
N LEU A 123 -22.47 23.93 40.90
CA LEU A 123 -23.64 24.46 40.14
C LEU A 123 -24.75 25.13 41.02
N PRO A 124 -25.83 25.81 40.48
CA PRO A 124 -26.51 25.60 39.19
C PRO A 124 -27.20 26.83 38.48
N LYS A 125 -27.91 26.52 37.37
CA LYS A 125 -28.88 27.27 36.53
C LYS A 125 -29.80 28.29 37.24
N ARG A 126 -30.13 29.41 36.56
CA ARG A 126 -31.43 29.69 35.85
C ARG A 126 -31.55 31.15 35.33
N GLU A 127 -32.23 31.27 34.18
CA GLU A 127 -33.20 32.29 33.72
C GLU A 127 -33.08 33.78 34.12
N GLY A 128 -33.20 34.70 33.15
CA GLY A 128 -33.44 36.12 33.45
C GLY A 128 -33.40 37.07 32.24
N THR A 129 -34.58 37.41 31.75
CA THR A 129 -34.95 38.37 30.71
C THR A 129 -34.56 39.85 30.94
N ALA A 130 -34.42 40.56 29.80
CA ALA A 130 -34.94 41.90 29.48
C ALA A 130 -34.03 43.16 29.50
N ARG A 131 -34.06 43.80 28.32
CA ARG A 131 -34.28 45.24 28.00
C ARG A 131 -33.14 46.26 28.11
N GLY A 132 -33.04 47.06 27.04
CA GLY A 132 -32.35 48.36 26.94
C GLY A 132 -32.06 48.75 25.48
N PHE A 133 -33.07 49.04 24.65
CA PHE A 133 -33.44 50.41 24.20
C PHE A 133 -32.27 51.28 23.66
N HIS A 134 -32.27 51.56 22.35
CA HIS A 134 -32.37 52.93 21.85
C HIS A 134 -32.77 52.99 20.35
N ARG A 135 -33.92 53.64 20.10
CA ARG A 135 -34.44 54.08 18.79
C ARG A 135 -33.78 55.40 18.36
N LYS A 136 -33.72 55.61 17.03
CA LYS A 136 -34.17 56.79 16.23
C LYS A 136 -33.47 56.70 14.85
N ARG A 137 -34.05 56.97 13.68
CA ARG A 137 -35.32 57.58 13.25
C ARG A 137 -35.49 57.25 11.75
N LEU A 138 -36.74 57.03 11.33
CA LEU A 138 -37.19 57.03 9.93
C LEU A 138 -38.18 58.20 9.79
N ARG A 139 -38.18 58.90 8.65
CA ARG A 139 -39.42 59.21 7.91
C ARG A 139 -39.17 59.88 6.56
N THR A 140 -39.95 59.35 5.62
CA THR A 140 -40.21 59.61 4.21
C THR A 140 -40.80 60.99 3.92
N LEU A 141 -40.64 61.50 2.70
CA LEU A 141 -41.65 62.28 1.97
C LEU A 141 -41.34 62.29 0.46
N ALA A 142 -42.40 62.09 -0.32
CA ALA A 142 -42.44 62.14 -1.78
C ALA A 142 -43.01 63.48 -2.27
N ARG A 143 -42.53 64.03 -3.40
CA ARG A 143 -43.35 64.83 -4.36
C ARG A 143 -42.57 65.26 -5.63
N HIS A 144 -43.08 64.80 -6.78
CA HIS A 144 -43.40 65.53 -8.04
C HIS A 144 -42.32 66.30 -8.84
N GLY A 145 -42.34 66.09 -10.16
CA GLY A 145 -41.88 67.07 -11.18
C GLY A 145 -40.81 66.53 -12.12
N GLY A 146 -41.14 66.32 -13.39
CA GLY A 146 -40.31 65.60 -14.36
C GLY A 146 -39.17 66.40 -15.02
N ILE A 147 -38.36 65.67 -15.79
CA ILE A 147 -37.81 65.94 -17.14
C ILE A 147 -37.14 64.62 -17.60
N LEU A 148 -37.46 64.19 -18.82
CA LEU A 148 -36.99 63.00 -19.57
C LEU A 148 -35.88 63.44 -20.55
N PRO A 149 -35.14 62.59 -21.32
CA PRO A 149 -34.48 61.30 -21.10
C PRO A 149 -32.95 61.35 -21.39
N LEU A 150 -32.21 60.33 -20.95
CA LEU A 150 -31.12 59.62 -21.67
C LEU A 150 -30.43 58.74 -20.61
N PHE A 151 -30.01 57.52 -20.99
CA PHE A 151 -29.50 56.44 -20.12
C PHE A 151 -30.53 55.45 -19.56
N ILE A 152 -31.40 54.92 -20.43
CA ILE A 152 -31.93 53.54 -20.26
C ILE A 152 -31.63 52.77 -21.54
N SER A 153 -30.40 52.24 -21.65
CA SER A 153 -30.10 51.15 -22.59
C SER A 153 -28.86 50.31 -22.24
N SER A 154 -28.30 50.41 -21.03
CA SER A 154 -27.11 49.62 -20.67
C SER A 154 -27.10 49.04 -19.25
N LEU A 155 -28.24 49.03 -18.53
CA LEU A 155 -28.30 48.46 -17.17
C LEU A 155 -29.54 47.58 -16.91
N MET A 156 -30.13 47.01 -17.97
CA MET A 156 -31.21 46.01 -17.87
C MET A 156 -30.91 44.78 -18.74
N LEU A 157 -29.65 44.34 -18.75
CA LEU A 157 -29.23 43.03 -19.28
C LEU A 157 -28.44 42.18 -18.26
N PHE A 158 -28.56 42.51 -16.97
CA PHE A 158 -27.90 41.79 -15.86
C PHE A 158 -28.84 41.55 -14.67
N ILE A 159 -30.13 41.33 -14.92
CA ILE A 159 -31.05 40.79 -13.91
C ILE A 159 -31.87 39.67 -14.57
N ASN A 160 -31.69 38.45 -14.05
CA ASN A 160 -32.36 37.17 -14.32
C ASN A 160 -31.89 36.26 -15.49
N PRO A 161 -30.85 35.43 -15.26
CA PRO A 161 -30.86 34.04 -15.72
C PRO A 161 -31.73 33.14 -14.81
N ALA A 162 -32.11 33.61 -13.62
CA ALA A 162 -32.79 32.80 -12.60
C ALA A 162 -34.24 32.43 -12.95
N LEU A 163 -34.94 33.21 -13.78
CA LEU A 163 -36.35 32.90 -14.12
C LEU A 163 -36.53 31.93 -15.29
N HIS A 164 -35.48 31.63 -16.06
CA HIS A 164 -35.47 30.52 -17.03
C HIS A 164 -34.71 29.29 -16.52
N ALA A 165 -33.89 29.43 -15.47
CA ALA A 165 -33.25 28.30 -14.80
C ALA A 165 -34.21 27.50 -13.91
N GLN A 166 -35.39 28.03 -13.59
CA GLN A 166 -36.34 27.36 -12.70
C GLN A 166 -37.28 26.36 -13.40
N SER A 167 -37.25 26.24 -14.74
CA SER A 167 -38.15 25.31 -15.46
C SER A 167 -37.50 23.99 -15.90
N ASN A 168 -36.23 23.74 -15.58
CA ASN A 168 -35.51 22.51 -15.94
C ASN A 168 -34.55 22.02 -14.85
N ALA A 169 -34.88 22.21 -13.57
CA ALA A 169 -34.05 21.73 -12.45
C ALA A 169 -33.99 20.19 -12.36
N ASP A 170 -34.88 19.48 -13.07
CA ASP A 170 -34.92 18.02 -13.17
C ASP A 170 -34.33 17.47 -14.48
N ALA A 171 -33.84 18.34 -15.38
CA ALA A 171 -33.27 17.90 -16.65
C ALA A 171 -31.78 17.62 -16.50
N ASP A 172 -31.37 16.38 -16.78
CA ASP A 172 -29.97 16.02 -16.96
C ASP A 172 -29.33 16.98 -18.00
N PRO A 173 -28.33 17.80 -17.63
CA PRO A 173 -27.73 18.77 -18.55
C PRO A 173 -26.82 18.10 -19.59
N LEU A 174 -26.45 16.83 -19.40
CA LEU A 174 -25.57 16.07 -20.29
C LEU A 174 -26.14 15.95 -21.72
N PRO A 175 -27.39 15.50 -21.93
CA PRO A 175 -28.03 15.51 -23.25
C PRO A 175 -27.92 16.85 -23.99
N ALA A 176 -28.10 17.99 -23.31
CA ALA A 176 -28.00 19.31 -23.93
C ALA A 176 -26.57 19.63 -24.36
N LEU A 177 -25.56 19.34 -23.52
CA LEU A 177 -24.15 19.51 -23.89
C LEU A 177 -23.74 18.59 -25.04
N VAL A 178 -24.27 17.37 -25.08
CA VAL A 178 -24.02 16.41 -26.17
C VAL A 178 -24.67 16.86 -27.48
N GLN A 179 -25.89 17.41 -27.43
CA GLN A 179 -26.54 18.05 -28.57
C GLN A 179 -25.67 19.19 -29.13
N VAL A 180 -25.17 20.06 -28.26
CA VAL A 180 -24.31 21.19 -28.66
C VAL A 180 -22.99 20.70 -29.29
N LEU A 181 -22.37 19.65 -28.76
CA LEU A 181 -21.19 19.00 -29.36
C LEU A 181 -21.50 18.40 -30.74
N HIS A 182 -22.71 17.86 -30.92
CA HIS A 182 -23.13 17.28 -32.19
C HIS A 182 -23.30 18.35 -33.28
N GLU A 183 -23.92 19.48 -32.93
CA GLU A 183 -24.24 20.56 -33.87
C GLU A 183 -23.03 21.45 -34.17
N SER A 184 -22.18 21.70 -33.18
CA SER A 184 -21.05 22.62 -33.34
C SER A 184 -19.97 22.09 -34.29
N SER A 185 -19.46 22.96 -35.15
CA SER A 185 -18.25 22.80 -35.96
C SER A 185 -17.06 23.62 -35.44
N ASP A 186 -17.27 24.44 -34.39
CA ASP A 186 -16.21 25.24 -33.77
C ASP A 186 -15.35 24.35 -32.86
N THR A 187 -14.07 24.23 -33.23
CA THR A 187 -13.09 23.40 -32.50
C THR A 187 -12.86 23.91 -31.08
N GLN A 188 -12.85 25.23 -30.86
CA GLN A 188 -12.56 25.78 -29.53
C GLN A 188 -13.72 25.51 -28.58
N MET A 189 -14.95 25.73 -29.04
CA MET A 189 -16.16 25.40 -28.30
C MET A 189 -16.26 23.89 -27.99
N GLN A 190 -15.89 23.02 -28.95
CA GLN A 190 -15.80 21.58 -28.70
C GLN A 190 -14.80 21.25 -27.59
N LEU A 191 -13.59 21.84 -27.62
CA LEU A 191 -12.57 21.64 -26.59
C LEU A 191 -13.04 22.08 -25.21
N ASP A 192 -13.67 23.25 -25.10
CA ASP A 192 -14.11 23.78 -23.82
C ASP A 192 -15.17 22.87 -23.17
N ILE A 193 -16.12 22.37 -23.96
CA ILE A 193 -17.14 21.42 -23.48
C ILE A 193 -16.48 20.08 -23.10
N LEU A 194 -15.62 19.52 -23.96
CA LEU A 194 -14.96 18.23 -23.71
C LEU A 194 -14.05 18.29 -22.47
N ARG A 195 -13.31 19.39 -22.27
CA ARG A 195 -12.49 19.62 -21.07
C ARG A 195 -13.36 19.76 -19.82
N GLY A 196 -14.47 20.49 -19.93
CA GLY A 196 -15.45 20.61 -18.85
C GLY A 196 -16.03 19.26 -18.43
N LEU A 197 -16.46 18.45 -19.39
CA LEU A 197 -16.94 17.08 -19.15
C LEU A 197 -15.83 16.19 -18.55
N SER A 198 -14.62 16.25 -19.10
CA SER A 198 -13.49 15.47 -18.59
C SER A 198 -13.12 15.86 -17.16
N ALA A 199 -13.21 17.14 -16.80
CA ALA A 199 -12.98 17.62 -15.45
C ALA A 199 -14.09 17.17 -14.51
N ALA A 200 -15.36 17.27 -14.94
CA ALA A 200 -16.52 16.86 -14.15
C ALA A 200 -16.52 15.36 -13.83
N PHE A 201 -16.02 14.53 -14.74
CA PHE A 201 -15.94 13.08 -14.57
C PHE A 201 -14.57 12.57 -14.13
N LYS A 202 -13.63 13.48 -13.80
CA LYS A 202 -12.30 13.08 -13.33
C LYS A 202 -12.44 12.15 -12.11
N GLY A 203 -11.87 10.95 -12.23
CA GLY A 203 -11.92 9.92 -11.18
C GLY A 203 -13.16 9.04 -11.18
N ARG A 204 -14.18 9.32 -12.01
CA ARG A 204 -15.32 8.43 -12.24
C ARG A 204 -14.98 7.45 -13.37
N ARG A 205 -15.32 6.17 -13.21
CA ARG A 205 -14.94 5.10 -14.16
C ARG A 205 -16.11 4.46 -14.90
N GLN A 206 -17.34 4.68 -14.44
CA GLN A 206 -18.55 4.08 -14.99
C GLN A 206 -19.71 5.09 -14.90
N VAL A 207 -19.74 6.03 -15.83
CA VAL A 207 -20.82 7.02 -15.93
C VAL A 207 -21.81 6.51 -16.98
N PRO A 208 -23.13 6.50 -16.72
CA PRO A 208 -24.12 6.14 -17.74
C PRO A 208 -23.92 6.97 -19.00
N MET A 209 -23.90 6.31 -20.16
CA MET A 209 -23.69 7.00 -21.42
C MET A 209 -24.80 8.01 -21.68
N PRO A 210 -24.47 9.28 -21.95
CA PRO A 210 -25.47 10.28 -22.30
C PRO A 210 -26.21 9.92 -23.58
N LYS A 211 -27.51 10.25 -23.64
CA LYS A 211 -28.29 10.14 -24.88
C LYS A 211 -27.64 10.98 -25.99
N GLY A 212 -27.49 10.40 -27.18
CA GLY A 212 -26.88 11.07 -28.33
C GLY A 212 -25.34 11.03 -28.39
N TRP A 213 -24.66 10.38 -27.44
CA TRP A 213 -23.20 10.33 -27.45
C TRP A 213 -22.60 9.56 -28.64
N GLY A 214 -23.22 8.46 -29.08
CA GLY A 214 -22.69 7.63 -30.19
C GLY A 214 -22.41 8.40 -31.51
N PRO A 215 -23.35 9.22 -31.99
CA PRO A 215 -23.10 10.13 -33.12
C PRO A 215 -21.98 11.15 -32.87
N VAL A 216 -21.92 11.73 -31.67
CA VAL A 216 -20.85 12.67 -31.27
C VAL A 216 -19.48 12.00 -31.27
N GLU A 217 -19.37 10.81 -30.68
CA GLU A 217 -18.16 9.99 -30.70
C GLU A 217 -17.69 9.73 -32.14
N THR A 218 -18.62 9.36 -33.02
CA THR A 218 -18.29 9.08 -34.43
C THR A 218 -17.80 10.32 -35.15
N LYS A 219 -18.44 11.47 -34.95
CA LYS A 219 -18.01 12.76 -35.54
C LYS A 219 -16.65 13.21 -34.99
N LEU A 220 -16.51 13.28 -33.68
CA LEU A 220 -15.35 13.90 -33.03
C LEU A 220 -14.10 13.00 -33.03
N SER A 221 -14.26 11.67 -33.11
CA SER A 221 -13.12 10.76 -33.33
C SER A 221 -12.41 10.98 -34.67
N GLN A 222 -13.07 11.62 -35.64
CA GLN A 222 -12.52 11.98 -36.95
C GLN A 222 -12.05 13.45 -37.03
N SER A 223 -12.13 14.20 -35.93
CA SER A 223 -11.71 15.61 -35.90
C SER A 223 -10.25 15.76 -36.32
N PRO A 224 -9.87 16.81 -37.09
CA PRO A 224 -8.47 17.08 -37.41
C PRO A 224 -7.66 17.44 -36.15
N ASN A 225 -8.31 17.96 -35.10
CA ASN A 225 -7.66 18.31 -33.84
C ASN A 225 -7.37 17.07 -32.97
N ALA A 226 -6.11 16.87 -32.60
CA ALA A 226 -5.67 15.71 -31.83
C ALA A 226 -6.20 15.68 -30.39
N GLU A 227 -6.36 16.84 -29.76
CA GLU A 227 -6.88 16.94 -28.40
C GLU A 227 -8.38 16.62 -28.36
N VAL A 228 -9.16 17.09 -29.34
CA VAL A 228 -10.58 16.72 -29.49
C VAL A 228 -10.74 15.20 -29.58
N ARG A 229 -9.93 14.54 -30.42
CA ARG A 229 -9.94 13.07 -30.54
C ARG A 229 -9.61 12.38 -29.21
N THR A 230 -8.58 12.86 -28.52
CA THR A 230 -8.11 12.30 -27.25
C THR A 230 -9.16 12.42 -26.14
N LEU A 231 -9.74 13.62 -25.97
CA LEU A 231 -10.79 13.87 -24.97
C LEU A 231 -12.06 13.08 -25.29
N THR A 232 -12.46 13.01 -26.57
CA THR A 232 -13.60 12.21 -27.01
C THR A 232 -13.39 10.73 -26.68
N GLN A 233 -12.20 10.18 -26.94
CA GLN A 233 -11.89 8.79 -26.62
C GLN A 233 -11.94 8.54 -25.11
N SER A 234 -11.31 9.40 -24.30
CA SER A 234 -11.31 9.31 -22.83
C SER A 234 -12.73 9.35 -22.24
N LEU A 235 -13.57 10.28 -22.70
CA LEU A 235 -14.97 10.38 -22.29
C LEU A 235 -15.78 9.17 -22.75
N SER A 236 -15.56 8.69 -23.98
CA SER A 236 -16.25 7.51 -24.50
C SER A 236 -15.94 6.26 -23.67
N LEU A 237 -14.70 6.12 -23.18
CA LEU A 237 -14.35 5.04 -22.25
C LEU A 237 -15.04 5.21 -20.90
N THR A 238 -15.09 6.44 -20.38
CA THR A 238 -15.79 6.77 -19.11
C THR A 238 -17.29 6.47 -19.19
N PHE A 239 -17.88 6.63 -20.38
CA PHE A 239 -19.27 6.31 -20.68
C PHE A 239 -19.51 4.84 -21.06
N GLY A 240 -18.46 4.01 -21.14
CA GLY A 240 -18.58 2.60 -21.50
C GLY A 240 -18.94 2.37 -22.97
N SER A 241 -18.49 3.23 -23.89
CA SER A 241 -18.76 3.07 -25.34
C SER A 241 -18.24 1.73 -25.85
N ALA A 242 -19.15 0.93 -26.42
CA ALA A 242 -18.82 -0.35 -27.03
C ALA A 242 -17.79 -0.22 -28.18
N LYS A 243 -17.83 0.89 -28.93
CA LYS A 243 -16.91 1.18 -30.03
C LYS A 243 -15.50 1.46 -29.50
N ALA A 244 -15.38 2.33 -28.49
CA ALA A 244 -14.11 2.63 -27.84
C ALA A 244 -13.49 1.38 -27.20
N LEU A 245 -14.29 0.58 -26.49
CA LEU A 245 -13.84 -0.67 -25.88
C LEU A 245 -13.41 -1.70 -26.93
N ALA A 246 -14.16 -1.85 -28.03
CA ALA A 246 -13.77 -2.74 -29.13
C ALA A 246 -12.44 -2.33 -29.80
N ALA A 247 -12.20 -1.02 -29.96
CA ALA A 247 -10.93 -0.52 -30.48
C ALA A 247 -9.76 -0.86 -29.55
N LEU A 248 -9.93 -0.69 -28.23
CA LEU A 248 -8.91 -1.07 -27.25
C LEU A 248 -8.64 -2.58 -27.23
N ARG A 249 -9.69 -3.41 -27.32
CA ARG A 249 -9.54 -4.87 -27.42
C ARG A 249 -8.69 -5.26 -28.64
N LYS A 250 -8.93 -4.62 -29.79
CA LYS A 250 -8.15 -4.85 -31.01
C LYS A 250 -6.67 -4.49 -30.81
N ILE A 251 -6.38 -3.35 -30.18
CA ILE A 251 -5.00 -2.94 -29.85
C ILE A 251 -4.35 -3.97 -28.92
N LEU A 252 -5.04 -4.37 -27.84
CA LEU A 252 -4.50 -5.30 -26.85
C LEU A 252 -4.22 -6.70 -27.46
N ALA A 253 -5.13 -7.19 -28.29
CA ALA A 253 -5.05 -8.51 -28.91
C ALA A 253 -4.02 -8.60 -30.05
N ASP A 254 -3.59 -7.47 -30.62
CA ASP A 254 -2.60 -7.43 -31.70
C ASP A 254 -1.17 -7.55 -31.15
N PRO A 255 -0.45 -8.66 -31.40
CA PRO A 255 0.93 -8.82 -30.94
C PRO A 255 1.92 -7.85 -31.60
N GLY A 256 1.58 -7.31 -32.79
CA GLY A 256 2.39 -6.35 -33.52
C GLY A 256 2.19 -4.90 -33.09
N ALA A 257 1.17 -4.62 -32.26
CA ALA A 257 0.95 -3.28 -31.73
C ALA A 257 2.04 -2.88 -30.73
N ASN A 258 2.28 -1.57 -30.62
CA ASN A 258 3.23 -1.03 -29.65
C ASN A 258 2.91 -1.50 -28.22
N LEU A 259 3.90 -2.04 -27.51
CA LEU A 259 3.70 -2.62 -26.18
C LEU A 259 3.13 -1.64 -25.15
N ASN A 260 3.52 -0.37 -25.17
CA ASN A 260 2.95 0.63 -24.26
C ASN A 260 1.48 0.89 -24.59
N ALA A 261 1.12 0.95 -25.88
CA ALA A 261 -0.28 1.07 -26.29
C ALA A 261 -1.11 -0.14 -25.85
N ARG A 262 -0.55 -1.36 -25.93
CA ARG A 262 -1.19 -2.58 -25.42
C ARG A 262 -1.39 -2.52 -23.90
N ARG A 263 -0.38 -2.10 -23.13
CA ARG A 263 -0.49 -1.91 -21.67
C ARG A 263 -1.56 -0.89 -21.29
N THR A 264 -1.57 0.28 -21.96
CA THR A 264 -2.61 1.29 -21.73
C THR A 264 -4.01 0.79 -22.09
N ALA A 265 -4.15 0.01 -23.16
CA ALA A 265 -5.41 -0.61 -23.53
C ALA A 265 -5.88 -1.62 -22.48
N LEU A 266 -4.98 -2.47 -21.97
CA LEU A 266 -5.26 -3.40 -20.88
C LEU A 266 -5.76 -2.68 -19.63
N ASP A 267 -5.03 -1.67 -19.15
CA ASP A 267 -5.41 -0.90 -17.96
C ASP A 267 -6.77 -0.22 -18.11
N SER A 268 -7.05 0.32 -19.30
CA SER A 268 -8.32 0.97 -19.62
C SER A 268 -9.49 -0.03 -19.63
N LEU A 269 -9.30 -1.21 -20.25
CA LEU A 269 -10.31 -2.26 -20.29
C LEU A 269 -10.58 -2.86 -18.91
N LEU A 270 -9.54 -3.04 -18.07
CA LEU A 270 -9.66 -3.45 -16.67
C LEU A 270 -10.43 -2.40 -15.85
N GLY A 271 -10.10 -1.12 -16.03
CA GLY A 271 -10.78 -0.01 -15.36
C GLY A 271 -12.27 0.08 -15.71
N ALA A 272 -12.62 -0.23 -16.97
CA ALA A 272 -14.00 -0.26 -17.44
C ALA A 272 -14.78 -1.52 -17.02
N LYS A 273 -14.09 -2.57 -16.53
CA LYS A 273 -14.64 -3.93 -16.31
C LYS A 273 -15.27 -4.51 -17.57
N ASP A 274 -14.54 -4.41 -18.67
CA ASP A 274 -14.99 -4.82 -19.98
C ASP A 274 -15.31 -6.33 -20.07
N SER A 275 -16.54 -6.69 -20.44
CA SER A 275 -16.98 -8.08 -20.48
C SER A 275 -16.30 -8.94 -21.55
N GLY A 276 -15.73 -8.32 -22.60
CA GLY A 276 -15.00 -9.01 -23.66
C GLY A 276 -13.52 -9.18 -23.37
N LEU A 277 -13.01 -8.67 -22.24
CA LEU A 277 -11.60 -8.70 -21.91
C LEU A 277 -11.13 -10.09 -21.47
N THR A 278 -11.99 -10.88 -20.81
CA THR A 278 -11.60 -12.18 -20.22
C THR A 278 -10.93 -13.12 -21.23
N GLU A 279 -11.55 -13.35 -22.40
CA GLU A 279 -10.98 -14.24 -23.42
C GLU A 279 -9.61 -13.74 -23.93
N ILE A 280 -9.42 -12.42 -24.00
CA ILE A 280 -8.13 -11.83 -24.38
C ILE A 280 -7.10 -12.09 -23.26
N LEU A 281 -7.45 -11.89 -22.00
CA LEU A 281 -6.55 -12.15 -20.86
C LEU A 281 -6.12 -13.63 -20.81
N LEU A 282 -7.04 -14.56 -21.07
CA LEU A 282 -6.72 -15.99 -21.16
C LEU A 282 -5.69 -16.26 -22.27
N GLY A 283 -5.82 -15.60 -23.43
CA GLY A 283 -4.83 -15.66 -24.50
C GLY A 283 -3.47 -15.06 -24.12
N LEU A 284 -3.48 -13.94 -23.40
CA LEU A 284 -2.28 -13.23 -22.95
C LEU A 284 -1.48 -13.99 -21.89
N LEU A 285 -1.99 -15.09 -21.32
CA LEU A 285 -1.20 -15.98 -20.45
C LEU A 285 0.02 -16.58 -21.18
N LYS A 286 0.05 -16.55 -22.52
CA LYS A 286 1.17 -17.00 -23.35
C LYS A 286 2.11 -15.88 -23.82
N ASP A 287 1.75 -14.62 -23.57
CA ASP A 287 2.50 -13.43 -24.01
C ASP A 287 3.43 -12.96 -22.87
N PRO A 288 4.76 -13.17 -22.96
CA PRO A 288 5.67 -12.88 -21.83
C PRO A 288 5.68 -11.42 -21.40
N ASP A 289 5.36 -10.47 -22.29
CA ASP A 289 5.41 -9.04 -22.00
C ASP A 289 4.18 -8.53 -21.21
N LEU A 290 3.07 -9.27 -21.30
CA LEU A 290 1.78 -8.91 -20.71
C LEU A 290 1.22 -9.97 -19.75
N ARG A 291 1.80 -11.17 -19.70
CA ARG A 291 1.33 -12.31 -18.90
C ARG A 291 1.12 -11.98 -17.43
N GLY A 292 2.08 -11.33 -16.77
CA GLY A 292 1.92 -10.93 -15.36
C GLY A 292 0.74 -9.98 -15.13
N ALA A 293 0.53 -9.02 -16.05
CA ALA A 293 -0.62 -8.12 -15.97
C ALA A 293 -1.94 -8.84 -16.28
N ALA A 294 -1.93 -9.80 -17.21
CA ALA A 294 -3.09 -10.62 -17.53
C ALA A 294 -3.51 -11.51 -16.35
N ILE A 295 -2.55 -12.14 -15.67
CA ILE A 295 -2.80 -12.95 -14.45
C ILE A 295 -3.53 -12.11 -13.40
N ARG A 296 -2.98 -10.94 -13.04
CA ARG A 296 -3.62 -10.05 -12.05
C ARG A 296 -4.96 -9.52 -12.53
N GLY A 297 -5.11 -9.27 -13.83
CA GLY A 297 -6.37 -8.81 -14.43
C GLY A 297 -7.50 -9.82 -14.36
N LEU A 298 -7.19 -11.12 -14.51
CA LEU A 298 -8.17 -12.21 -14.41
C LEU A 298 -8.82 -12.31 -13.02
N ALA A 299 -8.14 -11.82 -11.97
CA ALA A 299 -8.72 -11.70 -10.62
C ALA A 299 -9.96 -10.80 -10.56
N ALA A 300 -10.21 -9.96 -11.57
CA ALA A 300 -11.37 -9.07 -11.63
C ALA A 300 -12.62 -9.71 -12.30
N TYR A 301 -12.50 -10.85 -12.98
CA TYR A 301 -13.57 -11.43 -13.82
C TYR A 301 -13.98 -12.81 -13.35
N ASP A 302 -15.29 -13.03 -13.17
CA ASP A 302 -15.86 -14.34 -12.79
C ASP A 302 -16.07 -15.27 -13.97
N ASP A 303 -14.98 -15.87 -14.43
CA ASP A 303 -14.98 -16.82 -15.52
C ASP A 303 -14.42 -18.19 -15.09
N PRO A 304 -15.19 -19.29 -15.26
CA PRO A 304 -14.82 -20.62 -14.80
C PRO A 304 -13.59 -21.21 -15.52
N LYS A 305 -13.22 -20.72 -16.71
CA LYS A 305 -12.04 -21.19 -17.46
C LYS A 305 -10.74 -20.65 -16.87
N THR A 306 -10.80 -19.58 -16.08
CA THR A 306 -9.63 -18.88 -15.53
C THR A 306 -8.67 -19.82 -14.79
N SER A 307 -9.20 -20.64 -13.88
CA SER A 307 -8.38 -21.55 -13.08
C SER A 307 -7.71 -22.62 -13.93
N ALA A 308 -8.48 -23.30 -14.80
CA ALA A 308 -7.95 -24.31 -15.70
C ALA A 308 -6.88 -23.74 -16.65
N ALA A 309 -7.08 -22.54 -17.18
CA ALA A 309 -6.13 -21.88 -18.06
C ALA A 309 -4.81 -21.54 -17.33
N MET A 310 -4.87 -20.95 -16.13
CA MET A 310 -3.68 -20.63 -15.35
C MET A 310 -2.92 -21.89 -14.91
N LEU A 311 -3.63 -22.90 -14.43
CA LEU A 311 -3.03 -24.16 -13.98
C LEU A 311 -2.38 -24.93 -15.13
N GLY A 312 -2.97 -24.88 -16.33
CA GLY A 312 -2.45 -25.56 -17.52
C GLY A 312 -1.07 -25.04 -17.98
N VAL A 313 -0.71 -23.80 -17.67
CA VAL A 313 0.59 -23.20 -18.02
C VAL A 313 1.45 -22.87 -16.79
N TYR A 314 1.04 -23.27 -15.59
CA TYR A 314 1.70 -22.94 -14.33
C TYR A 314 3.21 -23.28 -14.30
N GLY A 315 3.59 -24.41 -14.90
CA GLY A 315 4.99 -24.84 -14.97
C GLY A 315 5.90 -23.87 -15.73
N SER A 316 5.36 -23.12 -16.69
CA SER A 316 6.10 -22.15 -17.52
C SER A 316 6.33 -20.79 -16.87
N PHE A 317 5.70 -20.54 -15.72
CA PHE A 317 5.75 -19.27 -15.02
C PHE A 317 7.00 -19.13 -14.16
N ASP A 318 7.52 -17.91 -14.09
CA ASP A 318 8.60 -17.56 -13.17
C ASP A 318 8.10 -17.46 -11.71
N GLY A 319 9.01 -17.21 -10.76
CA GLY A 319 8.65 -17.14 -9.34
C GLY A 319 7.69 -16.01 -8.99
N SER A 320 7.71 -14.89 -9.72
CA SER A 320 6.80 -13.76 -9.50
C SER A 320 5.41 -14.05 -10.05
N GLU A 321 5.34 -14.62 -11.25
CA GLU A 321 4.10 -15.01 -11.93
C GLU A 321 3.39 -16.15 -11.19
N LYS A 322 4.14 -17.13 -10.68
CA LYS A 322 3.57 -18.18 -9.82
C LYS A 322 2.90 -17.61 -8.58
N ARG A 323 3.49 -16.59 -7.95
CA ARG A 323 2.85 -15.91 -6.80
C ARG A 323 1.58 -15.17 -7.23
N ASP A 324 1.62 -14.43 -8.33
CA ASP A 324 0.45 -13.71 -8.85
C ASP A 324 -0.70 -14.65 -9.21
N VAL A 325 -0.40 -15.83 -9.74
CA VAL A 325 -1.40 -16.87 -10.03
C VAL A 325 -2.04 -17.36 -8.74
N LEU A 326 -1.25 -17.73 -7.73
CA LEU A 326 -1.81 -18.23 -6.48
C LEU A 326 -2.65 -17.17 -5.76
N ASN A 327 -2.22 -15.91 -5.75
CA ASN A 327 -3.00 -14.79 -5.23
C ASN A 327 -4.32 -14.60 -6.00
N THR A 328 -4.28 -14.76 -7.33
CA THR A 328 -5.46 -14.68 -8.19
C THR A 328 -6.42 -15.84 -7.94
N LEU A 329 -5.91 -17.07 -7.83
CA LEU A 329 -6.72 -18.26 -7.59
C LEU A 329 -7.29 -18.28 -6.16
N ALA A 330 -6.59 -17.71 -5.18
CA ALA A 330 -7.07 -17.54 -3.83
C ALA A 330 -8.14 -16.43 -3.69
N SER A 331 -8.40 -15.63 -4.73
CA SER A 331 -9.36 -14.52 -4.67
C SER A 331 -10.82 -14.97 -4.53
N ARG A 332 -11.15 -16.23 -4.84
CA ARG A 332 -12.52 -16.74 -4.84
C ARG A 332 -12.64 -18.24 -4.76
N VAL A 333 -13.80 -18.71 -4.31
CA VAL A 333 -14.10 -20.13 -4.09
C VAL A 333 -13.96 -20.96 -5.37
N ALA A 334 -14.52 -20.48 -6.49
CA ALA A 334 -14.52 -21.21 -7.76
C ALA A 334 -13.10 -21.45 -8.32
N PHE A 335 -12.13 -20.61 -7.95
CA PHE A 335 -10.75 -20.72 -8.43
C PHE A 335 -9.85 -21.47 -7.45
N ALA A 336 -10.11 -21.28 -6.16
CA ALA A 336 -9.38 -21.91 -5.09
C ALA A 336 -9.53 -23.43 -5.06
N LYS A 337 -10.73 -23.96 -5.36
CA LYS A 337 -10.97 -25.42 -5.39
C LYS A 337 -10.04 -26.15 -6.38
N PRO A 338 -9.99 -25.76 -7.68
CA PRO A 338 -9.04 -26.34 -8.63
C PRO A 338 -7.56 -26.15 -8.22
N MET A 339 -7.21 -25.02 -7.60
CA MET A 339 -5.86 -24.79 -7.11
C MET A 339 -5.49 -25.78 -6.00
N LEU A 340 -6.34 -25.96 -4.99
CA LEU A 340 -6.09 -26.89 -3.89
C LEU A 340 -6.03 -28.34 -4.37
N ALA A 341 -6.87 -28.72 -5.35
CA ALA A 341 -6.75 -30.00 -6.03
C ALA A 341 -5.39 -30.17 -6.72
N ALA A 342 -4.92 -29.15 -7.46
CA ALA A 342 -3.61 -29.18 -8.11
C ALA A 342 -2.44 -29.27 -7.10
N VAL A 343 -2.57 -28.70 -5.90
CA VAL A 343 -1.58 -28.85 -4.83
C VAL A 343 -1.63 -30.27 -4.23
N SER A 344 -2.84 -30.83 -4.04
CA SER A 344 -3.02 -32.20 -3.56
C SER A 344 -2.42 -33.23 -4.53
N GLU A 345 -2.58 -33.00 -5.83
CA GLU A 345 -2.00 -33.80 -6.92
C GLU A 345 -0.50 -33.57 -7.13
N GLY A 346 0.13 -32.65 -6.39
CA GLY A 346 1.56 -32.34 -6.50
C GLY A 346 1.96 -31.51 -7.74
N LYS A 347 1.00 -31.02 -8.54
CA LYS A 347 1.25 -30.11 -9.68
C LYS A 347 1.72 -28.73 -9.23
N ILE A 348 1.25 -28.30 -8.06
CA ILE A 348 1.76 -27.13 -7.35
C ILE A 348 2.45 -27.64 -6.08
N PRO A 349 3.71 -27.25 -5.82
CA PRO A 349 4.38 -27.69 -4.62
C PRO A 349 3.73 -27.05 -3.39
N ARG A 350 3.57 -27.82 -2.31
CA ARG A 350 2.85 -27.38 -1.10
C ARG A 350 3.42 -26.10 -0.49
N ASN A 351 4.74 -25.95 -0.52
CA ASN A 351 5.45 -24.77 -0.04
C ASN A 351 5.19 -23.49 -0.87
N ALA A 352 4.54 -23.60 -2.04
CA ALA A 352 4.11 -22.43 -2.80
C ALA A 352 2.85 -21.79 -2.19
N LEU A 353 2.05 -22.55 -1.42
CA LEU A 353 1.02 -21.96 -0.58
C LEU A 353 1.71 -21.27 0.58
N THR A 354 1.85 -19.95 0.53
CA THR A 354 2.38 -19.20 1.66
C THR A 354 1.29 -19.04 2.73
N ALA A 355 1.70 -18.68 3.95
CA ALA A 355 0.74 -18.32 5.01
C ALA A 355 -0.25 -17.22 4.57
N GLU A 356 0.19 -16.29 3.71
CA GLU A 356 -0.68 -15.27 3.12
C GLU A 356 -1.79 -15.88 2.26
N ILE A 357 -1.43 -16.77 1.33
CA ILE A 357 -2.38 -17.44 0.44
C ILE A 357 -3.37 -18.27 1.25
N VAL A 358 -2.89 -19.01 2.26
CA VAL A 358 -3.75 -19.81 3.15
C VAL A 358 -4.75 -18.92 3.90
N ARG A 359 -4.32 -17.77 4.38
CA ARG A 359 -5.21 -16.81 5.06
C ARG A 359 -6.21 -16.19 4.09
N GLN A 360 -5.80 -15.83 2.88
CA GLN A 360 -6.70 -15.34 1.84
C GLN A 360 -7.78 -16.38 1.50
N LEU A 361 -7.39 -17.66 1.37
CA LEU A 361 -8.32 -18.76 1.15
C LEU A 361 -9.31 -18.93 2.32
N ARG A 362 -8.85 -18.82 3.57
CA ARG A 362 -9.74 -18.83 4.74
C ARG A 362 -10.71 -17.65 4.76
N ASN A 363 -10.29 -16.49 4.27
CA ASN A 363 -11.16 -15.31 4.19
C ASN A 363 -12.33 -15.51 3.21
N LEU A 364 -12.29 -16.56 2.37
CA LEU A 364 -13.42 -17.00 1.57
C LEU A 364 -14.54 -17.65 2.41
N LYS A 365 -14.25 -18.03 3.67
CA LYS A 365 -15.20 -18.62 4.63
C LYS A 365 -16.01 -19.78 4.04
N ASN A 366 -15.31 -20.67 3.33
CA ASN A 366 -15.91 -21.82 2.66
C ASN A 366 -15.43 -23.12 3.32
N PRO A 367 -16.34 -23.95 3.88
CA PRO A 367 -15.97 -25.12 4.66
C PRO A 367 -15.25 -26.20 3.83
N ASP A 368 -15.55 -26.32 2.53
CA ASP A 368 -14.85 -27.26 1.65
C ASP A 368 -13.40 -26.84 1.45
N ILE A 369 -13.17 -25.53 1.27
CA ILE A 369 -11.81 -24.97 1.14
C ILE A 369 -11.02 -25.16 2.44
N ASP A 370 -11.64 -24.94 3.59
CA ASP A 370 -10.97 -25.16 4.88
C ASP A 370 -10.60 -26.64 5.07
N ALA A 371 -11.49 -27.56 4.69
CA ALA A 371 -11.21 -29.00 4.73
C ALA A 371 -10.08 -29.41 3.78
N ASP A 372 -10.06 -28.88 2.56
CA ASP A 372 -9.01 -29.18 1.58
C ASP A 372 -7.66 -28.54 1.97
N LEU A 373 -7.70 -27.33 2.54
CA LEU A 373 -6.52 -26.70 3.12
C LEU A 373 -5.93 -27.52 4.27
N GLN A 374 -6.76 -28.06 5.17
CA GLN A 374 -6.28 -28.88 6.28
C GLN A 374 -5.56 -30.14 5.78
N LYS A 375 -6.07 -30.79 4.72
CA LYS A 375 -5.43 -31.96 4.09
C LYS A 375 -4.08 -31.62 3.46
N VAL A 376 -3.99 -30.46 2.80
CA VAL A 376 -2.85 -30.10 1.94
C VAL A 376 -1.75 -29.38 2.72
N TYR A 377 -2.12 -28.49 3.64
CA TYR A 377 -1.22 -27.54 4.30
C TYR A 377 -0.85 -27.92 5.74
N GLY A 378 -1.76 -28.58 6.48
CA GLY A 378 -1.53 -28.99 7.86
C GLY A 378 -2.58 -28.45 8.84
N THR A 379 -2.16 -28.16 10.08
CA THR A 379 -3.08 -27.74 11.15
C THR A 379 -3.39 -26.27 10.94
N ILE A 380 -4.68 -26.00 10.74
CA ILE A 380 -5.23 -24.66 10.59
C ILE A 380 -6.34 -24.56 11.62
N ARG A 381 -6.15 -23.74 12.65
CA ARG A 381 -7.17 -23.43 13.66
C ARG A 381 -7.46 -21.94 13.71
N GLU A 382 -8.65 -21.60 14.20
CA GLU A 382 -8.94 -20.23 14.57
C GLU A 382 -8.29 -19.90 15.91
N SER A 383 -7.73 -18.70 16.03
CA SER A 383 -7.19 -18.24 17.31
C SER A 383 -8.32 -18.09 18.33
N SER A 384 -8.07 -18.55 19.56
CA SER A 384 -9.04 -18.46 20.65
C SER A 384 -9.42 -17.01 20.94
N ALA A 385 -10.56 -16.79 21.59
CA ALA A 385 -11.01 -15.45 21.95
C ALA A 385 -9.97 -14.69 22.81
N ASP A 386 -9.23 -15.40 23.67
CA ASP A 386 -8.21 -14.79 24.51
C ASP A 386 -6.96 -14.41 23.71
N LYS A 387 -6.54 -15.23 22.75
CA LYS A 387 -5.46 -14.87 21.81
C LYS A 387 -5.84 -13.67 20.96
N LYS A 388 -7.10 -13.56 20.52
CA LYS A 388 -7.61 -12.38 19.81
C LYS A 388 -7.58 -11.11 20.66
N LYS A 389 -7.96 -11.19 21.94
CA LYS A 389 -7.84 -10.06 22.88
C LYS A 389 -6.39 -9.66 23.08
N GLU A 390 -5.49 -10.63 23.20
CA GLU A 390 -4.06 -10.39 23.36
C GLU A 390 -3.46 -9.71 22.11
N ILE A 391 -3.83 -10.15 20.90
CA ILE A 391 -3.47 -9.48 19.64
C ILE A 391 -3.91 -8.02 19.68
N GLU A 392 -5.16 -7.74 20.07
CA GLU A 392 -5.64 -6.36 20.10
C GLU A 392 -4.92 -5.51 21.16
N ARG A 393 -4.56 -6.09 22.33
CA ARG A 393 -3.72 -5.42 23.33
C ARG A 393 -2.38 -5.00 22.75
N TYR A 394 -1.70 -5.91 22.05
CA TYR A 394 -0.40 -5.59 21.45
C TYR A 394 -0.50 -4.60 20.29
N LYS A 395 -1.61 -4.60 19.53
CA LYS A 395 -1.87 -3.52 18.55
C LYS A 395 -2.03 -2.16 19.23
N GLN A 396 -2.71 -2.10 20.37
CA GLN A 396 -2.84 -0.85 21.13
C GLN A 396 -1.47 -0.36 21.63
N ILE A 397 -0.65 -1.26 22.17
CA ILE A 397 0.73 -0.95 22.57
C ILE A 397 1.52 -0.40 21.38
N TYR A 398 1.44 -1.03 20.20
CA TYR A 398 2.10 -0.56 19.00
C TYR A 398 1.63 0.84 18.56
N ARG A 399 0.31 1.03 18.46
CA ARG A 399 -0.31 2.29 18.02
C ARG A 399 -0.07 3.45 18.99
N ALA A 400 0.10 3.17 20.29
CA ALA A 400 0.39 4.19 21.30
C ALA A 400 1.70 4.97 21.02
N GLY A 401 2.62 4.41 20.24
CA GLY A 401 3.84 5.11 19.82
C GLY A 401 3.66 6.09 18.64
N GLY A 402 2.45 6.24 18.10
CA GLY A 402 2.14 7.25 17.08
C GLY A 402 2.80 6.99 15.71
N SER A 403 3.30 8.04 15.06
CA SER A 403 3.90 7.97 13.72
C SER A 403 5.26 7.28 13.68
N GLN A 404 5.95 7.18 14.83
CA GLN A 404 7.19 6.45 14.99
C GLN A 404 7.05 5.51 16.19
N PRO A 405 6.40 4.34 15.99
CA PRO A 405 5.99 3.51 17.10
C PRO A 405 7.17 2.95 17.90
N GLY A 406 8.31 2.70 17.24
CA GLY A 406 9.52 2.20 17.91
C GLY A 406 10.84 2.69 17.31
N ASP A 407 11.93 2.16 17.86
CA ASP A 407 13.30 2.35 17.41
C ASP A 407 13.81 1.07 16.75
N ALA A 408 14.25 1.17 15.49
CA ALA A 408 14.61 -0.01 14.70
C ALA A 408 15.93 -0.66 15.17
N PRO A 409 17.02 0.07 15.49
CA PRO A 409 18.20 -0.51 16.12
C PRO A 409 17.90 -1.28 17.41
N ARG A 410 17.13 -0.71 18.35
CA ARG A 410 16.72 -1.42 19.57
C ARG A 410 15.84 -2.63 19.23
N GLY A 411 14.96 -2.51 18.25
CA GLY A 411 14.13 -3.60 17.77
C GLY A 411 14.95 -4.76 17.19
N ARG A 412 16.04 -4.45 16.49
CA ARG A 412 17.00 -5.45 16.02
C ARG A 412 17.67 -6.19 17.18
N ALA A 413 18.02 -5.50 18.26
CA ALA A 413 18.56 -6.14 19.45
C ALA A 413 17.54 -7.09 20.12
N VAL A 414 16.26 -6.69 20.18
CA VAL A 414 15.18 -7.56 20.68
C VAL A 414 14.98 -8.78 19.77
N PHE A 415 15.00 -8.58 18.45
CA PHE A 415 14.93 -9.68 17.47
C PHE A 415 16.09 -10.67 17.64
N ALA A 416 17.31 -10.16 17.82
CA ALA A 416 18.50 -10.97 18.04
C ALA A 416 18.36 -11.87 19.27
N ARG A 417 17.74 -11.36 20.34
CA ARG A 417 17.53 -12.10 21.61
C ARG A 417 16.44 -13.17 21.53
N ILE A 418 15.37 -12.95 20.76
CA ILE A 418 14.15 -13.77 20.86
C ILE A 418 13.86 -14.58 19.59
N CYS A 419 14.12 -14.00 18.42
CA CYS A 419 13.66 -14.57 17.15
C CYS A 419 14.80 -15.14 16.30
N GLN A 420 16.00 -14.54 16.40
CA GLN A 420 17.11 -14.81 15.49
C GLN A 420 17.67 -16.23 15.60
N GLN A 421 17.53 -16.91 16.73
CA GLN A 421 17.96 -18.32 16.85
C GLN A 421 17.22 -19.23 15.86
N CYS A 422 15.94 -18.95 15.62
CA CYS A 422 15.10 -19.79 14.77
C CYS A 422 14.90 -19.20 13.37
N HIS A 423 14.86 -17.89 13.24
CA HIS A 423 14.48 -17.20 12.01
C HIS A 423 15.61 -16.35 11.44
N ALA A 424 15.75 -16.40 10.11
CA ALA A 424 16.54 -15.45 9.35
C ALA A 424 15.72 -14.18 9.05
N LEU A 425 16.39 -13.03 9.08
CA LEU A 425 15.86 -11.75 8.61
C LEU A 425 17.01 -10.91 8.03
N PHE A 426 16.86 -10.52 6.77
CA PHE A 426 17.90 -9.90 5.94
C PHE A 426 19.17 -10.75 5.92
N ASP A 427 19.02 -12.04 5.62
CA ASP A 427 20.09 -13.05 5.55
C ASP A 427 20.85 -13.33 6.87
N VAL A 428 20.35 -12.79 8.00
CA VAL A 428 20.95 -12.97 9.33
C VAL A 428 20.01 -13.74 10.24
N GLY A 429 20.47 -14.89 10.77
CA GLY A 429 19.75 -15.69 11.77
C GLY A 429 19.72 -17.18 11.45
N GLY A 430 18.89 -17.92 12.18
CA GLY A 430 18.73 -19.37 12.07
C GLY A 430 17.85 -19.83 10.91
N LYS A 431 17.89 -21.13 10.63
CA LYS A 431 17.14 -21.80 9.55
C LYS A 431 16.15 -22.85 10.06
N VAL A 432 15.80 -22.78 11.34
CA VAL A 432 14.83 -23.67 11.98
C VAL A 432 13.43 -23.35 11.43
N GLY A 433 13.03 -22.08 11.60
CA GLY A 433 11.80 -21.49 11.06
C GLY A 433 11.98 -20.89 9.67
N PRO A 434 10.91 -20.36 9.06
CA PRO A 434 10.97 -19.66 7.78
C PRO A 434 11.80 -18.37 7.84
N ASP A 435 12.39 -18.00 6.71
CA ASP A 435 13.00 -16.68 6.50
C ASP A 435 11.90 -15.60 6.47
N LEU A 436 12.07 -14.58 7.31
CA LEU A 436 11.10 -13.52 7.49
C LEU A 436 11.25 -12.38 6.46
N THR A 437 12.37 -12.27 5.75
CA THR A 437 12.73 -11.14 4.88
C THR A 437 11.65 -10.82 3.83
N GLY A 438 11.09 -11.84 3.18
CA GLY A 438 10.05 -11.72 2.15
C GLY A 438 8.61 -11.95 2.64
N SER A 439 8.40 -12.06 3.96
CA SER A 439 7.06 -12.25 4.53
C SER A 439 6.23 -10.97 4.51
N ASN A 440 4.92 -11.07 4.78
CA ASN A 440 3.99 -9.92 4.86
C ASN A 440 4.20 -9.08 6.14
N ARG A 441 5.45 -8.71 6.43
CA ARG A 441 5.86 -8.05 7.69
C ARG A 441 5.36 -6.61 7.82
N ALA A 442 4.92 -5.98 6.73
CA ALA A 442 4.27 -4.67 6.81
C ALA A 442 2.87 -4.75 7.45
N ASP A 443 2.26 -5.94 7.46
CA ASP A 443 0.96 -6.20 8.07
C ASP A 443 1.13 -6.55 9.57
N LEU A 444 0.70 -5.63 10.43
CA LEU A 444 0.76 -5.80 11.88
C LEU A 444 -0.13 -6.96 12.37
N ASP A 445 -1.28 -7.18 11.74
CA ASP A 445 -2.16 -8.30 12.05
C ASP A 445 -1.46 -9.63 11.75
N TYR A 446 -0.77 -9.71 10.61
CA TYR A 446 0.03 -10.87 10.23
C TYR A 446 1.11 -11.19 11.26
N ILE A 447 1.94 -10.20 11.63
CA ILE A 447 3.03 -10.42 12.59
C ILE A 447 2.48 -10.88 13.93
N LEU A 448 1.50 -10.16 14.48
CA LEU A 448 0.99 -10.44 15.82
C LEU A 448 0.27 -11.79 15.88
N GLN A 449 -0.47 -12.18 14.84
CA GLN A 449 -1.11 -13.49 14.80
C GLN A 449 -0.08 -14.62 14.85
N ASN A 450 1.00 -14.54 14.06
CA ASN A 450 2.04 -15.58 14.04
C ASN A 450 2.86 -15.61 15.34
N ILE A 451 3.08 -14.47 16.01
CA ILE A 451 3.83 -14.43 17.28
C ILE A 451 2.99 -14.90 18.47
N ILE A 452 1.71 -14.49 18.53
CA ILE A 452 0.85 -14.74 19.70
C ILE A 452 0.20 -16.12 19.62
N ASP A 453 -0.12 -16.58 18.41
CA ASP A 453 -0.72 -17.88 18.13
C ASP A 453 0.02 -18.62 16.98
N PRO A 454 1.27 -19.04 17.20
CA PRO A 454 2.07 -19.77 16.20
C PRO A 454 1.47 -21.12 15.80
N ASN A 455 0.47 -21.60 16.57
CA ASN A 455 -0.24 -22.84 16.33
C ASN A 455 -1.50 -22.65 15.46
N ALA A 456 -1.88 -21.41 15.11
CA ALA A 456 -3.06 -21.13 14.30
C ALA A 456 -2.91 -21.63 12.86
N VAL A 457 -1.72 -21.53 12.29
CA VAL A 457 -1.41 -21.91 10.92
C VAL A 457 0.01 -22.47 10.89
N ILE A 458 0.14 -23.79 10.91
CA ILE A 458 1.44 -24.46 10.90
C ILE A 458 1.59 -25.19 9.55
N PRO A 459 2.52 -24.74 8.68
CA PRO A 459 2.85 -25.51 7.49
C PRO A 459 3.46 -26.85 7.90
N ASN A 460 3.12 -27.93 7.20
CA ASN A 460 3.57 -29.29 7.54
C ASN A 460 5.11 -29.41 7.69
N GLU A 461 5.87 -28.67 6.90
CA GLU A 461 7.35 -28.60 6.92
C GLU A 461 7.95 -27.87 8.13
N TYR A 462 7.12 -27.30 9.01
CA TYR A 462 7.53 -26.66 10.26
C TYR A 462 6.85 -27.25 11.50
N ARG A 463 6.08 -28.34 11.34
CA ARG A 463 5.56 -29.10 12.48
C ARG A 463 6.71 -29.72 13.26
N ALA A 464 6.68 -29.58 14.58
CA ALA A 464 7.60 -30.29 15.43
C ALA A 464 7.36 -31.80 15.31
N SER A 465 8.42 -32.59 15.45
CA SER A 465 8.38 -34.04 15.52
C SER A 465 9.23 -34.48 16.69
N THR A 466 8.73 -35.46 17.44
CA THR A 466 9.48 -36.16 18.48
C THR A 466 9.95 -37.48 17.90
N ILE A 467 11.27 -37.69 17.95
CA ILE A 467 11.94 -38.85 17.39
C ILE A 467 12.54 -39.62 18.55
N GLU A 468 11.99 -40.79 18.79
CA GLU A 468 12.56 -41.74 19.75
C GLU A 468 13.55 -42.63 19.02
N THR A 469 14.75 -42.74 19.57
CA THR A 469 15.83 -43.55 19.02
C THR A 469 16.02 -44.80 19.88
N LYS A 470 16.54 -45.88 19.28
CA LYS A 470 16.73 -47.18 19.96
C LYS A 470 17.74 -47.14 21.09
N ASP A 471 18.58 -46.11 21.15
CA ASP A 471 19.51 -45.86 22.26
C ASP A 471 18.84 -45.14 23.45
N GLY A 472 17.53 -44.85 23.35
CA GLY A 472 16.72 -44.22 24.39
C GLY A 472 16.70 -42.69 24.36
N ARG A 473 17.31 -42.03 23.35
CA ARG A 473 17.19 -40.56 23.22
C ARG A 473 15.86 -40.17 22.57
N SER A 474 15.23 -39.14 23.14
CA SER A 474 14.10 -38.41 22.56
C SER A 474 14.60 -37.09 21.97
N ILE A 475 14.47 -36.94 20.65
CA ILE A 475 14.92 -35.77 19.89
C ILE A 475 13.70 -35.01 19.39
N THR A 476 13.53 -33.76 19.80
CA THR A 476 12.46 -32.89 19.28
C THR A 476 13.02 -31.90 18.26
N GLY A 477 12.44 -31.90 17.06
CA GLY A 477 12.85 -31.00 15.99
C GLY A 477 11.95 -31.07 14.76
N ILE A 478 12.32 -30.39 13.69
CA ILE A 478 11.58 -30.39 12.42
C ILE A 478 12.26 -31.34 11.45
N VAL A 479 11.51 -32.31 10.92
CA VAL A 479 12.01 -33.20 9.86
C VAL A 479 12.07 -32.41 8.55
N LYS A 480 13.28 -32.14 8.05
CA LYS A 480 13.50 -31.43 6.78
C LYS A 480 13.59 -32.37 5.59
N GLN A 481 14.10 -33.57 5.82
CA GLN A 481 14.23 -34.60 4.78
C GLN A 481 14.11 -35.98 5.43
N GLN A 482 13.51 -36.91 4.73
CA GLN A 482 13.43 -38.30 5.14
C GLN A 482 13.44 -39.19 3.90
N ASP A 483 14.26 -40.23 3.94
CA ASP A 483 14.32 -41.30 2.96
C ASP A 483 14.47 -42.67 3.66
N ASP A 484 14.64 -43.74 2.89
CA ASP A 484 14.72 -45.11 3.42
C ASP A 484 15.97 -45.32 4.29
N LYS A 485 17.00 -44.47 4.16
CA LYS A 485 18.28 -44.61 4.85
C LYS A 485 18.41 -43.68 6.04
N SER A 486 17.83 -42.49 5.99
CA SER A 486 18.05 -41.46 7.00
C SER A 486 16.89 -40.47 7.17
N VAL A 487 16.87 -39.83 8.33
CA VAL A 487 15.99 -38.70 8.66
C VAL A 487 16.86 -37.51 9.05
N THR A 488 16.73 -36.41 8.32
CA THR A 488 17.38 -35.13 8.65
C THR A 488 16.44 -34.27 9.48
N VAL A 489 16.89 -33.92 10.67
CA VAL A 489 16.11 -33.25 11.70
C VAL A 489 16.82 -31.96 12.10
N VAL A 490 16.10 -30.84 12.07
CA VAL A 490 16.62 -29.57 12.57
C VAL A 490 16.05 -29.33 13.97
N THR A 491 16.92 -29.31 14.97
CA THR A 491 16.58 -28.97 16.36
C THR A 491 16.76 -27.47 16.58
N GLN A 492 16.56 -26.99 17.82
CA GLN A 492 16.83 -25.59 18.18
C GLN A 492 18.32 -25.22 18.08
N ASN A 493 19.21 -26.22 18.11
CA ASN A 493 20.65 -26.02 18.28
C ASN A 493 21.43 -26.46 17.04
N GLU A 494 20.97 -27.49 16.34
CA GLU A 494 21.76 -28.14 15.29
C GLU A 494 20.89 -28.89 14.26
N THR A 495 21.53 -29.32 13.18
CA THR A 495 20.92 -30.25 12.21
C THR A 495 21.52 -31.63 12.40
N LEU A 496 20.68 -32.61 12.69
CA LEU A 496 21.05 -34.02 12.88
C LEU A 496 20.64 -34.84 11.66
N VAL A 497 21.48 -35.77 11.25
CA VAL A 497 21.13 -36.80 10.26
C VAL A 497 21.13 -38.13 10.98
N LEU A 498 19.94 -38.69 11.19
CA LEU A 498 19.73 -39.92 11.95
C LEU A 498 19.54 -41.09 10.99
N PRO A 499 20.36 -42.15 11.07
CA PRO A 499 20.13 -43.39 10.33
C PRO A 499 18.76 -44.00 10.66
N ARG A 500 18.03 -44.45 9.64
CA ARG A 500 16.65 -44.95 9.83
C ARG A 500 16.59 -46.20 10.72
N ASN A 501 17.65 -47.01 10.74
CA ASN A 501 17.78 -48.19 11.58
C ASN A 501 18.02 -47.89 13.07
N GLU A 502 18.42 -46.66 13.43
CA GLU A 502 18.60 -46.19 14.81
C GLU A 502 17.32 -45.57 15.39
N ILE A 503 16.34 -45.27 14.53
CA ILE A 503 15.07 -44.66 14.93
C ILE A 503 14.09 -45.75 15.36
N GLU A 504 13.51 -45.59 16.54
CA GLU A 504 12.43 -46.43 17.04
C GLU A 504 11.07 -45.90 16.57
N SER A 505 10.82 -44.60 16.74
CA SER A 505 9.58 -43.98 16.26
C SER A 505 9.75 -42.51 15.89
N VAL A 506 8.88 -42.02 15.02
CA VAL A 506 8.76 -40.59 14.68
C VAL A 506 7.30 -40.21 14.87
N GLN A 507 7.04 -39.29 15.79
CA GLN A 507 5.71 -38.79 16.09
C GLN A 507 5.66 -37.32 15.74
N GLN A 508 4.83 -36.97 14.75
CA GLN A 508 4.65 -35.58 14.34
C GLN A 508 3.64 -34.90 15.26
N SER A 509 4.01 -33.75 15.82
CA SER A 509 3.19 -32.98 16.74
C SER A 509 2.12 -32.15 16.01
N GLU A 510 1.01 -31.90 16.70
CA GLU A 510 0.02 -30.90 16.30
C GLU A 510 0.46 -29.47 16.65
N LEU A 511 1.54 -29.33 17.41
CA LEU A 511 2.08 -28.06 17.86
C LEU A 511 3.28 -27.61 17.01
N SER A 512 3.40 -26.29 16.88
CA SER A 512 4.53 -25.60 16.29
C SER A 512 5.76 -25.74 17.19
N MET A 513 6.94 -25.74 16.56
CA MET A 513 8.20 -25.62 17.29
C MET A 513 8.43 -24.19 17.81
N MET A 514 7.70 -23.19 17.30
CA MET A 514 7.74 -21.82 17.78
C MET A 514 6.99 -21.71 19.12
N PRO A 515 7.64 -21.23 20.21
CA PRO A 515 7.00 -21.07 21.50
C PRO A 515 5.88 -20.03 21.47
N GLU A 516 4.87 -20.21 22.33
CA GLU A 516 3.88 -19.16 22.58
C GLU A 516 4.40 -18.13 23.60
N ALA A 517 3.67 -17.02 23.75
CA ALA A 517 3.93 -15.99 24.77
C ALA A 517 5.33 -15.31 24.67
N LEU A 518 5.96 -15.31 23.49
CA LEU A 518 7.27 -14.69 23.25
C LEU A 518 7.34 -13.19 23.59
N LEU A 519 6.20 -12.49 23.56
CA LEU A 519 6.12 -11.06 23.89
C LEU A 519 5.82 -10.79 25.36
N ALA A 520 5.45 -11.80 26.15
CA ALA A 520 5.10 -11.63 27.56
C ALA A 520 6.25 -11.08 28.44
N PRO A 521 7.53 -11.46 28.25
CA PRO A 521 8.63 -10.93 29.07
C PRO A 521 9.12 -9.55 28.62
N LEU A 522 8.59 -8.99 27.53
CA LEU A 522 9.05 -7.71 26.97
C LEU A 522 8.32 -6.52 27.58
N GLN A 523 9.04 -5.43 27.79
CA GLN A 523 8.43 -4.14 28.10
C GLN A 523 7.69 -3.58 26.88
N ASP A 524 6.67 -2.74 27.11
CA ASP A 524 5.88 -2.13 26.03
C ASP A 524 6.74 -1.44 24.97
N GLN A 525 7.83 -0.76 25.37
CA GLN A 525 8.75 -0.14 24.42
C GLN A 525 9.53 -1.18 23.60
N GLU A 526 9.99 -2.28 24.20
CA GLU A 526 10.70 -3.35 23.49
C GLU A 526 9.79 -4.05 22.48
N VAL A 527 8.51 -4.25 22.84
CA VAL A 527 7.49 -4.75 21.91
C VAL A 527 7.34 -3.81 20.72
N ARG A 528 7.19 -2.50 20.98
CA ARG A 528 7.07 -1.51 19.90
C ARG A 528 8.30 -1.50 19.01
N ASP A 529 9.48 -1.51 19.60
CA ASP A 529 10.76 -1.53 18.89
C ASP A 529 10.88 -2.79 18.01
N LEU A 530 10.57 -3.97 18.55
CA LEU A 530 10.58 -5.24 17.83
C LEU A 530 9.62 -5.22 16.64
N LEU A 531 8.34 -4.89 16.86
CA LEU A 531 7.34 -4.86 15.80
C LEU A 531 7.68 -3.81 14.74
N TYR A 532 8.21 -2.66 15.16
CA TYR A 532 8.63 -1.61 14.25
C TYR A 532 9.79 -2.10 13.37
N TYR A 533 10.83 -2.69 13.95
CA TYR A 533 11.94 -3.29 13.21
C TYR A 533 11.47 -4.40 12.26
N LEU A 534 10.62 -5.32 12.72
CA LEU A 534 10.05 -6.37 11.89
C LEU A 534 9.31 -5.80 10.68
N SER A 535 8.64 -4.64 10.78
CA SER A 535 7.93 -4.03 9.64
C SER A 535 8.82 -3.32 8.61
N ARG A 536 10.13 -3.12 8.90
CA ARG A 536 11.01 -2.34 8.02
C ARG A 536 11.38 -3.12 6.75
N PRO A 537 11.54 -2.44 5.60
CA PRO A 537 11.94 -3.11 4.36
C PRO A 537 13.42 -3.48 4.30
N GLY A 538 14.26 -2.98 5.21
CA GLY A 538 15.71 -3.18 5.17
C GLY A 538 16.35 -3.32 6.55
N GLN A 539 17.57 -3.87 6.54
CA GLN A 539 18.40 -4.07 7.72
C GLN A 539 18.84 -2.73 8.32
N VAL A 540 18.97 -2.68 9.65
CA VAL A 540 19.42 -1.49 10.41
C VAL A 540 20.62 -1.88 11.27
N PRO A 541 21.55 -0.98 11.61
CA PRO A 541 22.65 -1.31 12.51
C PRO A 541 22.11 -1.74 13.90
N LEU A 542 22.87 -2.56 14.61
CA LEU A 542 22.63 -2.77 16.04
C LEU A 542 22.85 -1.45 16.79
N PRO A 543 22.25 -1.26 17.98
CA PRO A 543 22.56 -0.12 18.82
C PRO A 543 24.06 -0.06 19.07
N ALA A 544 24.65 1.13 19.00
CA ALA A 544 26.05 1.28 19.38
C ALA A 544 26.22 0.78 20.82
N GLU A 545 27.15 -0.13 21.04
CA GLU A 545 27.57 -0.47 22.40
C GLU A 545 28.00 0.83 23.08
N LYS A 546 27.35 1.18 24.20
CA LYS A 546 27.88 2.24 25.04
C LYS A 546 29.25 1.75 25.49
N ALA A 547 30.32 2.37 24.99
CA ALA A 547 31.66 2.19 25.52
C ALA A 547 31.56 2.39 27.03
N GLY A 548 31.79 1.31 27.79
CA GLY A 548 31.68 1.32 29.24
C GLY A 548 32.60 2.37 29.84
N ASN A 549 32.05 3.16 30.76
CA ASN A 549 32.78 4.07 31.63
C ASN A 549 33.14 3.34 32.93
#